data_AF-A0A4Q3FXB3-F1
#
_entry.id   AF-A0A4Q3FXB3-F1
#
_cell.length_a   1.000
_cell.length_b   1.000
_cell.length_c   1.000
_cell.angle_alpha   90.00
_cell.angle_beta   90.00
_cell.angle_gamma   90.00
#
_symmetry.space_group_name_H-M   'P 1'
#
loop_
_entity.id
_entity.type
_entity.pdbx_description
1 polymer ?
#
loop_
_entity_poly.entity_id
_entity_poly.type
_entity_poly.pdbx_seq_one_letter_code
_entity_poly.pdbx_strand_id
1 'polypeptide(L)'
;MHKLILALPILLAGALPAFAAAPTNAQKEEFYAVCMGIAQDATLCGCKADAAMTLIDERFMGVVIASMKGGSPVAGEYDAYNTYVAKSNQVCKPNY
;
A
#
# COMPACT_ATOMS: atom_id res chain seq x y z
N MET A 1 -47.58 -14.88 -36.63
CA MET A 1 -46.47 -15.71 -36.10
C MET A 1 -45.43 -14.77 -35.52
N HIS A 2 -45.54 -14.39 -34.24
CA HIS A 2 -44.56 -13.49 -33.62
C HIS A 2 -43.83 -14.22 -32.49
N LYS A 3 -42.52 -14.28 -32.69
CA LYS A 3 -41.49 -15.09 -32.06
C LYS A 3 -41.50 -15.00 -30.53
N LEU A 4 -41.42 -16.16 -29.86
CA LEU A 4 -40.99 -16.24 -28.46
C LEU A 4 -39.57 -15.67 -28.35
N ILE A 5 -39.40 -14.58 -27.62
CA ILE A 5 -38.10 -14.09 -27.19
C ILE A 5 -37.79 -14.79 -25.86
N LEU A 6 -36.82 -15.69 -25.91
CA LEU A 6 -36.22 -16.36 -24.77
C LEU A 6 -35.53 -15.31 -23.88
N ALA A 7 -36.04 -15.09 -22.67
CA ALA A 7 -35.41 -14.21 -21.69
C ALA A 7 -34.18 -14.92 -21.10
N LEU A 8 -32.99 -14.50 -21.52
CA LEU A 8 -31.72 -14.87 -20.92
C LEU A 8 -31.54 -14.02 -19.64
N PRO A 9 -31.51 -14.60 -18.42
CA PRO A 9 -31.18 -13.82 -17.23
C PRO A 9 -29.70 -13.45 -17.32
N ILE A 10 -29.42 -12.18 -17.60
CA ILE A 10 -28.08 -11.61 -17.54
C ILE A 10 -27.66 -11.65 -16.07
N LEU A 11 -26.77 -12.57 -15.73
CA LEU A 11 -26.00 -12.56 -14.49
C LEU A 11 -25.12 -11.29 -14.51
N LEU A 12 -25.66 -10.18 -13.98
CA LEU A 12 -24.89 -9.03 -13.54
C LEU A 12 -24.08 -9.45 -12.30
N ALA A 13 -23.02 -10.22 -12.50
CA ALA A 13 -21.91 -10.28 -11.57
C ALA A 13 -21.16 -8.95 -11.72
N GLY A 14 -21.69 -7.90 -11.06
CA GLY A 14 -21.01 -6.62 -10.97
C GLY A 14 -19.63 -6.84 -10.36
N ALA A 15 -18.59 -6.50 -11.11
CA ALA A 15 -17.25 -6.33 -10.55
C ALA A 15 -17.35 -5.19 -9.53
N LEU A 16 -17.50 -5.55 -8.25
CA LEU A 16 -17.37 -4.58 -7.17
C LEU A 16 -15.98 -3.95 -7.29
N PRO A 17 -15.86 -2.62 -7.19
CA PRO A 17 -14.55 -1.98 -7.16
C PRO A 17 -13.77 -2.60 -6.00
N ALA A 18 -12.62 -3.20 -6.31
CA ALA A 18 -11.71 -3.67 -5.28
C ALA A 18 -11.18 -2.43 -4.56
N PHE A 19 -11.81 -2.06 -3.44
CA PHE A 19 -11.26 -1.06 -2.56
C PHE A 19 -9.90 -1.55 -2.10
N ALA A 20 -8.87 -0.73 -2.32
CA ALA A 20 -7.53 -1.05 -1.89
C ALA A 20 -7.54 -1.22 -0.36
N ALA A 21 -7.21 -2.42 0.12
CA ALA A 21 -7.24 -2.74 1.53
C ALA A 21 -6.16 -1.95 2.28
N ALA A 22 -6.43 -1.57 3.53
CA ALA A 22 -5.40 -1.03 4.40
C ALA A 22 -4.30 -2.10 4.62
N PRO A 23 -3.04 -1.70 4.90
CA PRO A 23 -1.99 -2.66 5.18
C PRO A 23 -2.31 -3.53 6.39
N THR A 24 -1.75 -4.73 6.42
CA THR A 24 -1.96 -5.67 7.53
C THR A 24 -1.01 -5.40 8.69
N ASN A 25 -1.36 -5.88 9.90
CA ASN A 25 -0.44 -5.80 11.06
C ASN A 25 0.87 -6.56 10.81
N ALA A 26 0.84 -7.67 10.07
CA ALA A 26 2.05 -8.40 9.72
C ALA A 26 2.98 -7.55 8.84
N GLN A 27 2.43 -6.80 7.89
CA GLN A 27 3.23 -5.88 7.07
C GLN A 27 3.78 -4.70 7.90
N LYS A 28 3.01 -4.20 8.88
CA LYS A 28 3.51 -3.18 9.82
C LYS A 28 4.70 -3.68 10.62
N GLU A 29 4.62 -4.90 11.15
CA GLU A 29 5.70 -5.54 11.90
C GLU A 29 6.93 -5.77 11.02
N GLU A 30 6.74 -6.23 9.79
CA GLU A 30 7.82 -6.41 8.83
C GLU A 30 8.48 -5.08 8.45
N PHE A 31 7.68 -4.05 8.15
CA PHE A 31 8.18 -2.69 7.92
C PHE A 31 9.06 -2.23 9.08
N TYR A 32 8.55 -2.36 10.31
CA TYR A 32 9.27 -1.96 11.51
C TYR A 32 10.59 -2.72 11.63
N ALA A 33 10.59 -4.05 11.46
CA ALA A 33 11.77 -4.88 11.56
C ALA A 33 12.84 -4.50 10.52
N VAL A 34 12.44 -4.30 9.25
CA VAL A 34 13.35 -3.87 8.18
C VAL A 34 13.91 -2.48 8.47
N CYS A 35 13.06 -1.53 8.90
CA CYS A 35 13.50 -0.18 9.26
C CYS A 35 14.54 -0.22 10.39
N MET A 36 14.32 -1.02 11.43
CA MET A 36 15.27 -1.17 12.54
C MET A 36 16.62 -1.72 12.09
N GLY A 37 16.65 -2.59 11.08
CA GLY A 37 17.89 -3.09 10.47
C GLY A 37 18.69 -2.04 9.68
N ILE A 38 18.04 -0.92 9.30
CA ILE A 38 18.65 0.16 8.51
C ILE A 38 19.00 1.37 9.39
N ALA A 39 18.03 1.85 10.14
CA ALA A 39 18.12 3.13 10.87
C ALA A 39 18.49 2.96 12.34
N GLN A 40 18.21 1.79 12.94
CA GLN A 40 18.42 1.51 14.36
C GLN A 40 17.76 2.53 15.31
N ASP A 41 16.65 3.14 14.89
CA ASP A 41 15.91 4.17 15.62
C ASP A 41 14.47 3.72 15.85
N ALA A 42 14.17 3.28 17.07
CA ALA A 42 12.86 2.74 17.43
C ALA A 42 11.74 3.79 17.34
N THR A 43 12.03 5.05 17.67
CA THR A 43 11.03 6.13 17.61
C THR A 43 10.69 6.46 16.16
N LEU A 44 11.70 6.61 15.31
CA LEU A 44 11.51 6.86 13.89
C LEU A 44 10.81 5.68 13.19
N CYS A 45 11.29 4.45 13.44
CA CYS A 45 10.75 3.27 12.79
C CYS A 45 9.33 2.94 13.26
N GLY A 46 9.02 3.14 14.55
CA GLY A 46 7.66 3.04 15.06
C GLY A 46 6.72 4.04 14.39
N CYS A 47 7.09 5.32 14.36
CA CYS A 47 6.28 6.35 13.72
C CYS A 47 6.05 6.05 12.23
N LYS A 48 7.09 5.65 11.48
CA LYS A 48 6.95 5.37 10.04
C LYS A 48 6.10 4.14 9.77
N ALA A 49 6.17 3.10 10.60
CA ALA A 49 5.32 1.93 10.49
C ALA A 49 3.84 2.30 10.73
N ASP A 50 3.56 3.13 11.73
CA ASP A 50 2.21 3.65 12.01
C ASP A 50 1.69 4.55 10.89
N ALA A 51 2.51 5.49 10.41
CA ALA A 51 2.14 6.38 9.32
C ALA A 51 1.81 5.60 8.04
N ALA A 52 2.60 4.58 7.71
CA ALA A 52 2.38 3.76 6.53
C ALA A 52 1.02 3.04 6.56
N MET A 53 0.51 2.61 7.71
CA MET A 53 -0.84 2.02 7.83
C MET A 53 -1.97 2.95 7.38
N THR A 54 -1.72 4.26 7.37
CA THR A 54 -2.72 5.28 7.04
C THR A 54 -2.49 5.92 5.68
N LEU A 55 -1.24 5.93 5.21
CA LEU A 55 -0.83 6.67 4.01
C LEU A 55 -0.92 5.86 2.73
N ILE A 56 -0.89 4.53 2.83
CA ILE A 56 -0.77 3.61 1.69
C ILE A 56 -1.63 2.37 1.89
N ASP A 57 -1.91 1.64 0.81
CA ASP A 57 -2.65 0.38 0.85
C ASP A 57 -1.73 -0.84 1.06
N GLU A 58 -2.33 -2.01 1.28
CA GLU A 58 -1.65 -3.29 1.48
C GLU A 58 -0.66 -3.62 0.36
N ARG A 59 -1.06 -3.42 -0.89
CA ARG A 59 -0.23 -3.71 -2.06
C ARG A 59 1.00 -2.81 -2.07
N PHE A 60 0.80 -1.53 -1.82
CA PHE A 60 1.87 -0.53 -1.85
C PHE A 60 2.79 -0.61 -0.63
N MET A 61 2.30 -1.07 0.53
CA MET A 61 3.14 -1.43 1.67
C MET A 61 4.15 -2.52 1.28
N GLY A 62 3.75 -3.50 0.48
CA GLY A 62 4.66 -4.50 -0.08
C GLY A 62 5.77 -3.89 -0.95
N VAL A 63 5.43 -2.92 -1.81
CA VAL A 63 6.40 -2.18 -2.64
C VAL A 63 7.41 -1.43 -1.77
N VAL A 64 6.94 -0.77 -0.72
CA VAL A 64 7.79 -0.01 0.19
C VAL A 64 8.76 -0.93 0.94
N ILE A 65 8.27 -2.03 1.53
CA ILE A 65 9.11 -3.01 2.23
C ILE A 65 10.15 -3.61 1.29
N ALA A 66 9.77 -3.99 0.06
CA ALA A 66 10.69 -4.51 -0.93
C ALA A 66 11.79 -3.50 -1.29
N SER A 67 11.41 -2.22 -1.42
CA SER A 67 12.37 -1.14 -1.69
C SER A 67 13.33 -0.92 -0.53
N MET A 68 12.85 -0.97 0.71
CA MET A 68 13.70 -0.88 1.91
C MET A 68 14.72 -2.02 1.99
N LYS A 69 14.39 -3.22 1.48
CA LYS A 69 15.30 -4.37 1.39
C LYS A 69 16.30 -4.29 0.23
N GLY A 70 16.37 -3.14 -0.47
CA GLY A 70 17.29 -2.91 -1.59
C GLY A 70 16.68 -3.10 -2.97
N GLY A 71 15.37 -3.36 -3.06
CA GLY A 71 14.64 -3.34 -4.32
C GLY A 71 14.38 -1.92 -4.83
N SER A 72 13.67 -1.80 -5.94
CA SER A 72 13.19 -0.51 -6.46
C SER A 72 11.75 -0.65 -6.95
N PRO A 73 10.92 0.40 -6.81
CA PRO A 73 9.58 0.41 -7.39
C PRO A 73 9.63 0.18 -8.91
N VAL A 74 8.56 -0.37 -9.47
CA VAL A 74 8.43 -0.42 -10.93
C VAL A 74 8.22 0.98 -11.50
N ALA A 75 8.50 1.18 -12.80
CA ALA A 75 8.52 2.51 -13.43
C ALA A 75 7.25 3.37 -13.18
N GLY A 76 6.07 2.74 -13.10
CA GLY A 76 4.80 3.46 -12.84
C GLY A 76 4.53 3.83 -11.38
N GLU A 77 5.42 3.46 -10.44
CA GLU A 77 5.18 3.60 -9.00
C GLU A 77 6.09 4.60 -8.31
N TYR A 78 7.10 5.14 -9.01
CA TYR A 78 8.07 6.07 -8.42
C TYR A 78 7.40 7.32 -7.85
N ASP A 79 6.41 7.89 -8.51
CA ASP A 79 5.72 9.09 -8.03
C ASP A 79 4.94 8.82 -6.74
N ALA A 80 4.22 7.69 -6.69
CA ALA A 80 3.51 7.26 -5.49
C ALA A 80 4.50 6.96 -4.34
N TYR A 81 5.64 6.35 -4.67
CA TYR A 81 6.67 6.00 -3.70
C TYR A 81 7.31 7.25 -3.11
N ASN A 82 7.72 8.20 -3.96
CA ASN A 82 8.31 9.46 -3.55
C ASN A 82 7.30 10.32 -2.76
N THR A 83 6.02 10.30 -3.14
CA THR A 83 4.95 10.95 -2.39
C THR A 83 4.80 10.34 -0.99
N TYR A 84 4.82 9.01 -0.88
CA TYR A 84 4.81 8.32 0.41
C TYR A 84 6.04 8.70 1.26
N VAL A 85 7.25 8.69 0.68
CA VAL A 85 8.49 9.06 1.37
C VAL A 85 8.39 10.48 1.92
N ALA A 86 7.96 11.44 1.09
CA ALA A 86 7.80 12.83 1.51
C ALA A 86 6.78 12.98 2.65
N LYS A 87 5.59 12.37 2.53
CA LYS A 87 4.55 12.43 3.58
C LYS A 87 5.00 11.76 4.88
N SER A 88 5.61 10.57 4.80
CA SER A 88 6.10 9.87 5.98
C SER A 88 7.26 10.61 6.66
N ASN A 89 8.05 11.40 5.92
CA ASN A 89 9.05 12.30 6.49
C ASN A 89 8.40 13.51 7.15
N GLN A 90 7.44 14.17 6.51
CA GLN A 90 6.71 15.28 7.14
C GLN A 90 6.08 14.91 8.48
N VAL A 91 5.55 13.68 8.60
CA VAL A 91 4.95 13.18 9.84
C VAL A 91 6.01 12.81 10.88
N CYS A 92 7.01 12.01 10.50
CA CYS A 92 7.89 11.35 11.47
C CYS A 92 9.28 11.96 11.61
N LYS A 93 9.66 12.83 10.68
CA LYS A 93 10.96 13.51 10.63
C LYS A 93 10.83 14.84 9.88
N PRO A 94 10.05 15.80 10.40
CA PRO A 94 9.67 17.03 9.68
C PRO A 94 10.84 17.92 9.24
N ASN A 95 12.05 17.68 9.78
CA ASN A 95 13.26 18.43 9.48
C ASN A 95 14.24 17.64 8.58
N TYR A 96 13.76 16.63 7.86
CA TYR A 96 14.57 15.80 6.96
C TYR A 96 14.64 16.37 5.55
#